data_AF-A0A933QY94-F1
#
_entry.id   AF-A0A933QY94-F1
#
_cell.length_a   1.000
_cell.length_b   1.000
_cell.length_c   1.000
_cell.angle_alpha   90.00
_cell.angle_beta   90.00
_cell.angle_gamma   90.00
#
_symmetry.space_group_name_H-M   'P 1'
#
loop_
_entity.id
_entity.type
_entity.pdbx_description
1 polymer ?
#
loop_
_entity_poly.entity_id
_entity_poly.type
_entity_poly.pdbx_seq_one_letter_code
_entity_poly.pdbx_strand_id
1 'polypeptide(L)'
;MMTNKSGLVWRIILVIAMGLATTMTLLGAVGTACLAWNGQFYGPAFKWIVPYMPTYQNLVYVSLAAGVAMTLVCYAIARGDRWFYIGGLVTLIGGGGAAAVQMFYTSSLKGVAFLATPPTNIRFFITLGALILFLIVRFPGIWNSLNSKSPNGRGNLGIPTGTALIVSGFAMLTTPLWAGPSHMIEDENMVLTLIVPLLLDGVAMIVAGVLLVSAKQWLAWVRAKSVAISNQ
;
A
#
# COMPACT_ATOMS: atom_id res chain seq x y z
N MET A 1 -31.89 15.26 -3.61
CA MET A 1 -30.47 15.28 -4.04
C MET A 1 -30.22 14.04 -4.90
N MET A 2 -30.01 14.19 -6.21
CA MET A 2 -29.62 13.05 -7.04
C MET A 2 -28.17 12.69 -6.71
N THR A 3 -27.96 11.47 -6.21
CA THR A 3 -26.62 10.92 -6.03
C THR A 3 -25.95 10.85 -7.40
N ASN A 4 -24.85 11.58 -7.58
CA ASN A 4 -24.04 11.49 -8.79
C ASN A 4 -23.33 10.13 -8.82
N LYS A 5 -24.02 9.09 -9.30
CA LYS A 5 -23.54 7.70 -9.29
C LYS A 5 -22.19 7.55 -10.00
N SER A 6 -21.94 8.33 -11.07
CA SER A 6 -20.67 8.26 -11.81
C SER A 6 -19.49 8.78 -10.99
N GLY A 7 -19.67 9.86 -10.22
CA GLY A 7 -18.63 10.38 -9.32
C GLY A 7 -18.25 9.40 -8.21
N LEU A 8 -19.21 8.63 -7.68
CA LEU A 8 -18.94 7.57 -6.70
C LEU A 8 -18.13 6.43 -7.31
N VAL A 9 -18.50 5.98 -8.51
CA VAL A 9 -17.77 4.91 -9.23
C VAL A 9 -16.32 5.30 -9.47
N TRP A 10 -16.07 6.52 -9.98
CA TRP A 10 -14.70 6.99 -10.20
C TRP A 10 -13.88 7.10 -8.92
N ARG A 11 -14.49 7.51 -7.79
CA ARG A 11 -13.82 7.52 -6.48
C ARG A 11 -13.42 6.11 -6.04
N ILE A 12 -14.31 5.13 -6.19
CA ILE A 12 -14.02 3.73 -5.85
C ILE A 12 -12.86 3.21 -6.71
N ILE A 13 -12.91 3.44 -8.02
CA ILE A 13 -11.84 3.04 -8.94
C ILE A 13 -10.49 3.66 -8.54
N LEU A 14 -10.48 4.96 -8.23
CA LEU A 14 -9.29 5.67 -7.76
C LEU A 14 -8.76 5.15 -6.43
N VAL A 15 -9.64 4.87 -5.46
CA VAL A 15 -9.25 4.27 -4.16
C VAL A 15 -8.62 2.90 -4.36
N ILE A 16 -9.21 2.04 -5.21
CA ILE A 16 -8.66 0.72 -5.51
C ILE A 16 -7.30 0.84 -6.18
N ALA A 17 -7.17 1.65 -7.24
CA ALA A 17 -5.92 1.82 -7.96
C ALA A 17 -4.82 2.40 -7.05
N MET A 18 -5.14 3.44 -6.27
CA MET A 18 -4.19 4.04 -5.34
C MET A 18 -3.81 3.08 -4.21
N GLY A 19 -4.77 2.32 -3.68
CA GLY A 19 -4.54 1.28 -2.67
C GLY A 19 -3.60 0.19 -3.18
N LEU A 20 -3.80 -0.31 -4.41
CA LEU A 20 -2.90 -1.30 -5.02
C LEU A 20 -1.48 -0.74 -5.20
N ALA A 21 -1.34 0.48 -5.72
CA ALA A 21 -0.03 1.13 -5.88
C ALA A 21 0.67 1.37 -4.53
N THR A 22 -0.10 1.77 -3.51
CA THR A 22 0.37 1.95 -2.13
C THR A 22 0.92 0.64 -1.57
N THR A 23 0.12 -0.43 -1.64
CA THR A 23 0.49 -1.76 -1.13
C THR A 23 1.76 -2.28 -1.79
N MET A 24 1.84 -2.22 -3.12
CA MET A 24 3.03 -2.68 -3.86
C MET A 24 4.27 -1.84 -3.57
N THR A 25 4.09 -0.54 -3.34
CA THR A 25 5.19 0.36 -2.98
C THR A 25 5.75 0.07 -1.59
N LEU A 26 4.86 -0.13 -0.60
CA LEU A 26 5.26 -0.47 0.77
C LEU A 26 5.89 -1.86 0.84
N LEU A 27 5.28 -2.87 0.21
CA LEU A 27 5.83 -4.23 0.14
C LEU A 27 7.17 -4.25 -0.60
N GLY A 28 7.30 -3.48 -1.68
CA GLY A 28 8.56 -3.33 -2.38
C GLY A 28 9.65 -2.71 -1.50
N ALA A 29 9.32 -1.69 -0.71
CA ALA A 29 10.27 -1.07 0.23
C ALA A 29 10.75 -2.08 1.30
N VAL A 30 9.81 -2.77 1.96
CA VAL A 30 10.12 -3.75 3.00
C VAL A 30 10.87 -4.95 2.44
N GLY A 31 10.41 -5.50 1.31
CA GLY A 31 11.04 -6.65 0.65
C GLY A 31 12.44 -6.36 0.10
N THR A 32 12.76 -5.09 -0.18
CA THR A 32 14.10 -4.68 -0.64
C THR A 32 15.05 -4.40 0.53
N ALA A 33 14.52 -4.15 1.73
CA ALA A 33 15.32 -3.78 2.90
C ALA A 33 16.34 -4.87 3.27
N CYS A 34 15.97 -6.15 3.25
CA CYS A 34 16.91 -7.22 3.57
C CYS A 34 18.17 -7.16 2.68
N LEU A 35 18.00 -7.04 1.37
CA LEU A 35 19.09 -6.94 0.42
C LEU A 35 19.88 -5.63 0.53
N ALA A 36 19.18 -4.53 0.85
CA ALA A 36 19.78 -3.21 0.98
C ALA A 36 20.73 -3.08 2.19
N TRP A 37 20.48 -3.81 3.29
CA TRP A 37 21.31 -3.74 4.51
C TRP A 37 22.21 -4.97 4.72
N ASN A 38 21.80 -6.13 4.22
CA ASN A 38 22.47 -7.41 4.49
C ASN A 38 22.89 -8.17 3.23
N GLY A 39 22.92 -7.51 2.05
CA GLY A 39 23.25 -8.13 0.77
C GLY A 39 24.54 -8.97 0.76
N GLN A 40 25.55 -8.57 1.56
CA GLN A 40 26.82 -9.28 1.70
C GLN A 40 26.73 -10.64 2.41
N PHE A 41 25.67 -10.89 3.19
CA PHE A 41 25.51 -12.11 3.99
C PHE A 41 24.69 -13.20 3.27
N TYR A 42 24.03 -12.88 2.15
CA TYR A 42 23.18 -13.81 1.40
C TYR A 42 23.93 -14.64 0.34
N GLY A 43 25.25 -14.76 0.47
CA GLY A 43 26.05 -15.63 -0.38
C GLY A 43 26.34 -15.09 -1.79
N PRO A 44 26.89 -15.94 -2.68
CA PRO A 44 27.35 -15.53 -4.01
C PRO A 44 26.25 -14.92 -4.90
N ALA A 45 25.01 -15.37 -4.74
CA ALA A 45 23.86 -14.92 -5.53
C ALA A 45 23.55 -13.42 -5.39
N PHE A 46 24.01 -12.76 -4.32
CA PHE A 46 23.79 -11.33 -4.07
C PHE A 46 25.07 -10.50 -4.06
N LYS A 47 26.24 -11.09 -4.34
CA LYS A 47 27.50 -10.33 -4.37
C LYS A 47 27.48 -9.14 -5.33
N TRP A 48 26.69 -9.23 -6.41
CA TRP A 48 26.52 -8.13 -7.37
C TRP A 48 25.86 -6.88 -6.77
N ILE A 49 25.06 -7.02 -5.70
CA ILE A 49 24.36 -5.89 -5.08
C ILE A 49 25.22 -5.13 -4.07
N VAL A 50 26.24 -5.79 -3.50
CA VAL A 50 27.11 -5.24 -2.44
C VAL A 50 27.64 -3.84 -2.76
N PRO A 51 28.23 -3.55 -3.94
CA PRO A 51 28.69 -2.20 -4.26
C PRO A 51 27.57 -1.17 -4.44
N TYR A 52 26.32 -1.61 -4.62
CA TYR A 52 25.15 -0.76 -4.86
C TYR A 52 24.21 -0.67 -3.64
N MET A 53 24.55 -1.30 -2.52
CA MET A 53 23.72 -1.28 -1.31
C MET A 53 23.26 0.13 -0.88
N PRO A 54 24.11 1.18 -0.87
CA PRO A 54 23.66 2.53 -0.53
C PRO A 54 22.54 3.05 -1.44
N THR A 55 22.60 2.73 -2.74
CA THR A 55 21.54 3.06 -3.69
C THR A 55 20.24 2.35 -3.32
N TYR A 56 20.30 1.06 -3.00
CA TYR A 56 19.12 0.29 -2.59
C TYR A 56 18.56 0.77 -1.24
N GLN A 57 19.39 1.19 -0.29
CA GLN A 57 18.95 1.80 0.98
C GLN A 57 18.18 3.09 0.75
N ASN A 58 18.70 3.98 -0.10
CA ASN A 58 18.00 5.21 -0.50
C ASN A 58 16.67 4.90 -1.18
N LEU A 59 16.63 3.90 -2.07
CA LEU A 59 15.39 3.47 -2.72
C LEU A 59 14.37 2.93 -1.73
N VAL A 60 14.80 2.22 -0.68
CA VAL A 60 13.90 1.78 0.40
C VAL A 60 13.29 2.98 1.12
N TYR A 61 14.08 3.97 1.53
CA TYR A 61 13.56 5.17 2.21
C TYR A 61 12.59 5.96 1.33
N VAL A 62 12.94 6.21 0.07
CA VAL A 62 12.08 6.92 -0.88
C VAL A 62 10.78 6.15 -1.11
N SER A 63 10.87 4.82 -1.30
CA SER A 63 9.69 3.97 -1.49
C SER A 63 8.80 3.95 -0.25
N LEU A 64 9.38 3.88 0.94
CA LEU A 64 8.63 3.91 2.19
C LEU A 64 7.90 5.25 2.37
N ALA A 65 8.61 6.36 2.19
CA ALA A 65 8.03 7.71 2.28
C ALA A 65 6.92 7.90 1.24
N ALA A 66 7.14 7.47 0.00
CA ALA A 66 6.14 7.51 -1.06
C ALA A 66 4.92 6.66 -0.69
N GLY A 67 5.11 5.41 -0.24
CA GLY A 67 4.02 4.52 0.16
C GLY A 67 3.17 5.10 1.31
N VAL A 68 3.80 5.67 2.34
CA VAL A 68 3.07 6.35 3.42
C VAL A 68 2.28 7.55 2.89
N ALA A 69 2.89 8.37 2.03
CA ALA A 69 2.19 9.49 1.42
C ALA A 69 1.04 9.04 0.51
N MET A 70 1.20 7.93 -0.22
CA MET A 70 0.14 7.34 -1.04
C MET A 70 -1.05 6.88 -0.19
N THR A 71 -0.82 6.33 1.01
CA THR A 71 -1.88 6.00 1.97
C THR A 71 -2.70 7.23 2.34
N LEU A 72 -2.04 8.36 2.60
CA LEU A 72 -2.72 9.63 2.91
C LEU A 72 -3.54 10.14 1.73
N VAL A 73 -3.04 9.96 0.50
CA VAL A 73 -3.80 10.29 -0.70
C VAL A 73 -5.01 9.37 -0.86
N CYS A 74 -4.86 8.07 -0.63
CA CYS A 74 -5.98 7.12 -0.69
C CYS A 74 -7.12 7.56 0.26
N TYR A 75 -6.76 8.00 1.47
CA TYR A 75 -7.68 8.63 2.41
C TYR A 75 -8.32 9.93 1.87
N ALA A 76 -7.53 10.80 1.25
CA ALA A 76 -8.01 12.04 0.64
C ALA A 76 -9.02 11.78 -0.50
N ILE A 77 -8.81 10.74 -1.33
CA ILE A 77 -9.74 10.34 -2.38
C ILE A 77 -11.06 9.89 -1.76
N ALA A 78 -11.00 9.01 -0.75
CA ALA A 78 -12.17 8.47 -0.06
C ALA A 78 -13.04 9.60 0.54
N ARG A 79 -12.39 10.63 1.10
CA ARG A 79 -13.09 11.82 1.60
C ARG A 79 -13.52 12.80 0.52
N GLY A 80 -12.84 12.84 -0.62
CA GLY A 80 -13.02 13.88 -1.62
C GLY A 80 -12.35 15.19 -1.30
N ASP A 81 -11.21 15.15 -0.61
CA ASP A 81 -10.44 16.35 -0.32
C ASP A 81 -9.79 16.87 -1.62
N ARG A 82 -9.85 18.18 -1.87
CA ARG A 82 -9.41 18.77 -3.16
C ARG A 82 -7.96 18.47 -3.55
N TRP A 83 -7.10 18.19 -2.57
CA TRP A 83 -5.67 17.95 -2.80
C TRP A 83 -5.36 16.53 -3.27
N PHE A 84 -6.33 15.59 -3.26
CA PHE A 84 -6.08 14.19 -3.62
C PHE A 84 -5.39 14.05 -4.98
N TYR A 85 -5.75 14.92 -5.94
CA TYR A 85 -5.24 14.85 -7.30
C TYR A 85 -3.74 15.14 -7.37
N ILE A 86 -3.31 16.29 -6.84
CA ILE A 86 -1.91 16.70 -6.84
C ILE A 86 -1.09 15.76 -5.94
N GLY A 87 -1.62 15.41 -4.76
CA GLY A 87 -0.99 14.43 -3.88
C GLY A 87 -0.79 13.08 -4.58
N GLY A 88 -1.78 12.60 -5.30
CA GLY A 88 -1.69 11.37 -6.09
C GLY A 88 -0.64 11.45 -7.18
N LEU A 89 -0.62 12.51 -7.98
CA LEU A 89 0.40 12.69 -9.02
C LEU A 89 1.82 12.70 -8.43
N VAL A 90 2.07 13.51 -7.41
CA VAL A 90 3.41 13.63 -6.79
C VAL A 90 3.87 12.28 -6.24
N THR A 91 3.00 11.60 -5.50
CA THR A 91 3.35 10.33 -4.86
C THR A 91 3.51 9.20 -5.86
N LEU A 92 2.66 9.12 -6.90
CA LEU A 92 2.76 8.13 -7.98
C LEU A 92 4.01 8.34 -8.84
N ILE A 93 4.37 9.59 -9.14
CA ILE A 93 5.62 9.90 -9.86
C ILE A 93 6.84 9.54 -8.99
N GLY A 94 6.84 9.91 -7.71
CA GLY A 94 7.94 9.59 -6.80
C GLY A 94 8.10 8.08 -6.57
N GLY A 95 7.01 7.39 -6.23
CA GLY A 95 7.03 5.94 -5.97
C GLY A 95 7.27 5.11 -7.24
N GLY A 96 6.72 5.54 -8.38
CA GLY A 96 6.94 4.93 -9.69
C GLY A 96 8.35 5.16 -10.21
N GLY A 97 8.90 6.36 -10.02
CA GLY A 97 10.29 6.68 -10.32
C GLY A 97 11.27 5.84 -9.52
N ALA A 98 11.04 5.69 -8.21
CA ALA A 98 11.85 4.80 -7.37
C ALA A 98 11.79 3.34 -7.86
N ALA A 99 10.60 2.85 -8.23
CA ALA A 99 10.44 1.51 -8.79
C ALA A 99 11.18 1.35 -10.13
N ALA A 100 11.13 2.35 -11.02
CA ALA A 100 11.82 2.34 -12.30
C ALA A 100 13.34 2.31 -12.13
N VAL A 101 13.89 3.13 -11.23
CA VAL A 101 15.32 3.13 -10.91
C VAL A 101 15.75 1.78 -10.35
N GLN A 102 14.96 1.21 -9.44
CA GLN A 102 15.23 -0.12 -8.88
C GLN A 102 15.21 -1.21 -9.96
N MET A 103 14.26 -1.17 -10.89
CA MET A 103 14.23 -2.07 -12.04
C MET A 103 15.46 -1.91 -12.92
N PHE A 104 15.87 -0.67 -13.20
CA PHE A 104 17.02 -0.37 -14.04
C PHE A 104 18.29 -1.03 -13.47
N TYR A 105 18.64 -0.73 -12.22
CA TYR A 105 19.80 -1.33 -11.56
C TYR A 105 19.71 -2.86 -11.52
N THR A 106 18.57 -3.40 -11.12
CA THR A 106 18.43 -4.86 -10.98
C THR A 106 18.55 -5.56 -12.34
N SER A 107 17.97 -4.98 -13.40
CA SER A 107 18.03 -5.55 -14.76
C SER A 107 19.44 -5.48 -15.35
N SER A 108 20.12 -4.33 -15.23
CA SER A 108 21.49 -4.14 -15.69
C SER A 108 22.47 -5.06 -14.96
N LEU A 109 22.31 -5.23 -13.64
CA LEU A 109 23.21 -6.05 -12.84
C LEU A 109 22.99 -7.55 -13.02
N LYS A 110 21.75 -7.98 -13.28
CA LYS A 110 21.42 -9.38 -13.57
C LYS A 110 21.54 -9.76 -15.05
N GLY A 111 21.78 -8.79 -15.95
CA GLY A 111 21.82 -9.03 -17.39
C GLY A 111 20.50 -9.48 -18.00
N VAL A 112 19.37 -9.14 -17.36
CA VAL A 112 18.01 -9.49 -17.84
C VAL A 112 17.33 -8.28 -18.46
N ALA A 113 16.32 -8.52 -19.29
CA ALA A 113 15.54 -7.43 -19.87
C ALA A 113 14.88 -6.58 -18.77
N PHE A 114 14.82 -5.26 -18.99
CA PHE A 114 14.25 -4.29 -18.05
C PHE A 114 12.86 -4.71 -17.53
N LEU A 115 12.00 -5.24 -18.41
CA LEU A 115 10.63 -5.66 -18.06
C LEU A 115 10.54 -7.06 -17.43
N ALA A 116 11.59 -7.87 -17.55
CA ALA A 116 11.64 -9.26 -17.07
C ALA A 116 12.29 -9.38 -15.67
N THR A 117 12.16 -8.34 -14.84
CA THR A 117 12.77 -8.28 -13.50
C THR A 117 11.71 -8.36 -12.40
N PRO A 118 11.15 -9.55 -12.11
CA PRO A 118 10.26 -9.73 -10.97
C PRO A 118 11.01 -9.61 -9.63
N PRO A 119 10.34 -9.13 -8.55
CA PRO A 119 8.96 -8.64 -8.50
C PRO A 119 8.82 -7.12 -8.82
N THR A 120 9.93 -6.41 -9.02
CA THR A 120 9.95 -4.94 -9.15
C THR A 120 9.15 -4.45 -10.35
N ASN A 121 9.08 -5.24 -11.42
CA ASN A 121 8.26 -4.95 -12.60
C ASN A 121 6.75 -4.82 -12.27
N ILE A 122 6.20 -5.70 -11.45
CA ILE A 122 4.78 -5.67 -11.05
C ILE A 122 4.47 -4.36 -10.31
N ARG A 123 5.33 -3.98 -9.35
CA ARG A 123 5.20 -2.71 -8.63
C ARG A 123 5.18 -1.52 -9.58
N PHE A 124 6.12 -1.47 -10.52
CA PHE A 124 6.21 -0.37 -11.48
C PHE A 124 4.95 -0.28 -12.35
N PHE A 125 4.48 -1.38 -12.92
CA PHE A 125 3.32 -1.37 -13.81
C PHE A 125 2.01 -1.02 -13.10
N ILE A 126 1.81 -1.50 -11.86
CA ILE A 126 0.62 -1.12 -11.06
C ILE A 126 0.66 0.38 -10.76
N THR A 127 1.83 0.91 -10.39
CA THR A 127 2.00 2.35 -10.11
C THR A 127 1.80 3.20 -11.37
N LEU A 128 2.31 2.75 -12.51
CA LEU A 128 2.13 3.41 -13.80
C LEU A 128 0.65 3.40 -14.22
N GLY A 129 -0.05 2.28 -14.07
CA GLY A 129 -1.48 2.17 -14.34
C GLY A 129 -2.30 3.14 -13.47
N ALA A 130 -1.97 3.23 -12.17
CA ALA A 130 -2.59 4.21 -11.28
C ALA A 130 -2.29 5.66 -11.71
N LEU A 131 -1.06 5.96 -12.14
CA LEU A 131 -0.70 7.29 -12.64
C LEU A 131 -1.51 7.66 -13.89
N ILE A 132 -1.61 6.75 -14.86
CA ILE A 132 -2.42 6.94 -16.07
C ILE A 132 -3.88 7.22 -15.71
N LEU A 133 -4.44 6.45 -14.77
CA LEU A 133 -5.81 6.66 -14.29
C LEU A 133 -5.99 8.05 -13.68
N PHE A 134 -5.04 8.52 -12.87
CA PHE A 134 -5.07 9.88 -12.32
C PHE A 134 -5.04 10.93 -13.43
N LEU A 135 -4.21 10.75 -14.46
CA LEU A 135 -4.19 11.66 -15.61
C LEU A 135 -5.53 11.69 -16.36
N ILE A 136 -6.15 10.52 -16.60
CA ILE A 136 -7.47 10.40 -17.24
C ILE A 136 -8.55 11.14 -16.45
N VAL A 137 -8.53 11.04 -15.12
CA VAL A 137 -9.54 11.68 -14.26
C VAL A 137 -9.59 13.20 -14.42
N ARG A 138 -8.54 13.84 -14.94
CA ARG A 138 -8.51 15.28 -15.17
C ARG A 138 -9.39 15.74 -16.33
N PHE A 139 -9.84 14.83 -17.21
CA PHE A 139 -10.78 15.17 -18.28
C PHE A 139 -12.05 15.82 -17.71
N PRO A 140 -12.56 16.91 -18.34
CA PRO A 140 -13.60 17.74 -17.75
C PRO A 140 -14.88 16.98 -17.37
N GLY A 141 -15.30 15.99 -18.18
CA GLY A 141 -16.47 15.16 -17.88
C GLY A 141 -16.33 14.33 -16.60
N ILE A 142 -15.14 13.78 -16.35
CA ILE A 142 -14.86 12.96 -15.16
C ILE A 142 -14.61 13.86 -13.95
N TRP A 143 -13.78 14.89 -14.11
CA TRP A 143 -13.42 15.82 -13.04
C TRP A 143 -14.65 16.50 -12.43
N ASN A 144 -15.60 16.94 -13.27
CA ASN A 144 -16.83 17.58 -12.79
C ASN A 144 -17.70 16.61 -11.98
N SER A 145 -17.69 15.31 -12.30
CA SER A 145 -18.41 14.29 -11.52
C SER A 145 -17.79 14.08 -10.12
N LEU A 146 -16.46 14.18 -10.02
CA LEU A 146 -15.69 13.98 -8.79
C LEU A 146 -15.71 15.18 -7.84
N ASN A 147 -15.76 16.40 -8.41
CA ASN A 147 -15.79 17.67 -7.67
C ASN A 147 -17.19 18.01 -7.13
N SER A 148 -18.19 17.15 -7.38
CA SER A 148 -19.46 17.17 -6.65
C SER A 148 -19.15 17.01 -5.15
N LYS A 149 -19.57 17.96 -4.31
CA LYS A 149 -19.38 17.88 -2.85
C LYS A 149 -19.76 16.49 -2.36
N SER A 150 -18.83 15.79 -1.71
CA SER A 150 -19.14 14.51 -1.06
C SER A 150 -20.27 14.76 -0.05
N PRO A 151 -21.38 14.00 -0.10
CA PRO A 151 -22.47 14.12 0.87
C PRO A 151 -22.02 13.80 2.30
N ASN A 152 -20.92 13.06 2.45
CA ASN A 152 -20.49 12.51 3.73
C ASN A 152 -19.38 13.37 4.35
N GLY A 153 -19.81 14.45 5.02
CA GLY A 153 -18.99 15.09 6.03
C GLY A 153 -18.61 14.09 7.12
N ARG A 154 -17.32 14.05 7.49
CA ARG A 154 -16.73 13.37 8.67
C ARG A 154 -17.53 12.13 9.15
N GLY A 155 -17.66 11.12 8.28
CA GLY A 155 -18.26 9.83 8.64
C GLY A 155 -17.41 9.06 9.65
N ASN A 156 -18.02 8.10 10.35
CA ASN A 156 -17.34 7.21 11.31
C ASN A 156 -16.18 6.45 10.65
N LEU A 157 -14.94 6.89 10.91
CA LEU A 157 -13.72 6.30 10.33
C LEU A 157 -13.38 4.91 10.88
N GLY A 158 -13.95 4.51 12.03
CA GLY A 158 -13.60 3.24 12.67
C GLY A 158 -13.89 2.01 11.81
N ILE A 159 -15.02 1.98 11.10
CA ILE A 159 -15.38 0.82 10.26
C ILE A 159 -14.48 0.74 9.02
N PRO A 160 -14.35 1.77 8.16
CA PRO A 160 -13.50 1.69 6.98
C PRO A 160 -12.02 1.43 7.31
N THR A 161 -11.49 2.11 8.33
CA THR A 161 -10.09 1.91 8.77
C THR A 161 -9.91 0.52 9.36
N GLY A 162 -10.86 0.04 10.17
CA GLY A 162 -10.78 -1.29 10.76
C GLY A 162 -10.87 -2.42 9.74
N THR A 163 -11.77 -2.32 8.75
CA THR A 163 -11.84 -3.28 7.64
C THR A 163 -10.56 -3.29 6.81
N ALA A 164 -9.98 -2.12 6.53
CA ALA A 164 -8.71 -2.03 5.81
C ALA A 164 -7.58 -2.76 6.55
N LEU A 165 -7.45 -2.56 7.87
CA LEU A 165 -6.45 -3.24 8.69
C LEU A 165 -6.65 -4.77 8.71
N ILE A 166 -7.91 -5.25 8.80
CA ILE A 166 -8.20 -6.69 8.75
C ILE A 166 -7.74 -7.28 7.41
N VAL A 167 -8.13 -6.67 6.29
CA VAL A 167 -7.77 -7.16 4.95
C VAL A 167 -6.26 -7.11 4.74
N SER A 168 -5.60 -6.04 5.13
CA SER A 168 -4.14 -5.92 5.05
C SER A 168 -3.42 -6.96 5.92
N GLY A 169 -3.94 -7.25 7.12
CA GLY A 169 -3.38 -8.30 7.96
C GLY A 169 -3.50 -9.69 7.34
N PHE A 170 -4.65 -10.04 6.73
CA PHE A 170 -4.78 -11.28 5.95
C PHE A 170 -3.83 -11.32 4.75
N ALA A 171 -3.62 -10.20 4.06
CA ALA A 171 -2.67 -10.13 2.96
C ALA A 171 -1.23 -10.38 3.43
N MET A 172 -0.82 -9.83 4.58
CA MET A 172 0.49 -10.11 5.19
C MET A 172 0.63 -11.59 5.57
N LEU A 173 -0.37 -12.17 6.26
CA LEU A 173 -0.33 -13.58 6.67
C LEU A 173 -0.27 -14.55 5.50
N THR A 174 -0.83 -14.19 4.35
CA THR A 174 -0.82 -15.02 3.13
C THR A 174 0.35 -14.73 2.19
N THR A 175 1.21 -13.75 2.51
CA THR A 175 2.36 -13.36 1.68
C THR A 175 3.26 -14.53 1.26
N PRO A 176 3.59 -15.51 2.13
CA PRO A 176 4.40 -16.66 1.72
C PRO A 176 3.80 -17.48 0.56
N LEU A 177 2.47 -17.52 0.44
CA LEU A 177 1.76 -18.32 -0.58
C LEU A 177 1.89 -17.73 -1.98
N TRP A 178 1.84 -16.40 -2.11
CA TRP A 178 1.80 -15.72 -3.40
C TRP A 178 3.10 -15.00 -3.76
N ALA A 179 3.89 -14.53 -2.78
CA ALA A 179 5.21 -13.95 -3.02
C ALA A 179 6.31 -15.02 -3.10
N GLY A 180 6.10 -16.18 -2.45
CA GLY A 180 7.07 -17.28 -2.38
C GLY A 180 7.66 -17.71 -3.73
N PRO A 181 6.84 -18.01 -4.75
CA PRO A 181 7.35 -18.45 -6.06
C PRO A 181 8.30 -17.47 -6.75
N SER A 182 8.23 -16.17 -6.39
CA SER A 182 9.10 -15.13 -6.95
C SER A 182 10.35 -14.83 -6.13
N HIS A 183 10.50 -15.46 -4.96
CA HIS A 183 11.60 -15.26 -4.01
C HIS A 183 12.27 -16.59 -3.65
N MET A 184 12.53 -17.41 -4.66
CA MET A 184 13.24 -18.68 -4.49
C MET A 184 14.74 -18.47 -4.71
N ILE A 185 15.58 -19.00 -3.81
CA ILE A 185 17.02 -19.16 -4.01
C ILE A 185 17.34 -20.61 -3.71
N GLU A 186 17.96 -21.32 -4.66
CA GLU A 186 18.38 -22.73 -4.46
C GLU A 186 17.22 -23.60 -3.91
N ASP A 187 16.02 -23.41 -4.45
CA ASP A 187 14.77 -24.08 -4.03
C ASP A 187 14.28 -23.74 -2.60
N GLU A 188 14.90 -22.77 -1.93
CA GLU A 188 14.42 -22.21 -0.66
C GLU A 188 13.57 -20.96 -0.85
N ASN A 189 12.42 -20.90 -0.16
CA ASN A 189 11.53 -19.74 -0.18
C ASN A 189 12.00 -18.67 0.80
N MET A 190 12.60 -17.61 0.27
CA MET A 190 13.16 -16.53 1.08
C MET A 190 12.12 -15.69 1.82
N VAL A 191 10.84 -15.75 1.43
CA VAL A 191 9.77 -15.09 2.19
C VAL A 191 9.66 -15.67 3.60
N LEU A 192 10.04 -16.94 3.80
CA LEU A 192 10.02 -17.58 5.12
C LEU A 192 11.02 -16.96 6.10
N THR A 193 12.06 -16.28 5.62
CA THR A 193 12.96 -15.50 6.49
C THR A 193 12.24 -14.32 7.18
N LEU A 194 11.14 -13.86 6.60
CA LEU A 194 10.27 -12.81 7.13
C LEU A 194 9.03 -13.37 7.83
N ILE A 195 8.97 -14.67 8.11
CA ILE A 195 7.74 -15.28 8.66
C ILE A 195 7.34 -14.66 10.01
N VAL A 196 8.31 -14.41 10.90
CA VAL A 196 8.05 -13.81 12.21
C VAL A 196 7.45 -12.41 12.09
N PRO A 197 8.09 -11.43 11.39
CA PRO A 197 7.48 -10.12 11.22
C PRO A 197 6.13 -10.18 10.47
N LEU A 198 6.00 -11.03 9.43
CA LEU A 198 4.73 -11.18 8.72
C LEU A 198 3.59 -11.68 9.61
N LEU A 199 3.87 -12.64 10.51
CA LEU A 199 2.90 -13.15 11.48
C LEU A 199 2.53 -12.08 12.52
N LEU A 200 3.54 -11.45 13.13
CA LEU A 200 3.32 -10.46 14.19
C LEU A 200 2.54 -9.25 13.66
N ASP A 201 2.99 -8.66 12.56
CA ASP A 201 2.35 -7.50 11.96
C ASP A 201 0.98 -7.85 11.41
N GLY A 202 0.85 -9.00 10.73
CA GLY A 202 -0.43 -9.47 10.19
C GLY A 202 -1.49 -9.67 11.28
N VAL A 203 -1.14 -10.34 12.39
CA VAL A 203 -2.04 -10.52 13.54
C VAL A 203 -2.34 -9.19 14.21
N ALA A 204 -1.32 -8.34 14.44
CA ALA A 204 -1.51 -7.02 15.05
C ALA A 204 -2.49 -6.15 14.25
N MET A 205 -2.37 -6.14 12.91
CA MET A 205 -3.29 -5.43 12.03
C MET A 205 -4.71 -5.99 12.12
N ILE A 206 -4.90 -7.32 12.12
CA ILE A 206 -6.24 -7.91 12.28
C ILE A 206 -6.85 -7.52 13.62
N VAL A 207 -6.11 -7.65 14.72
CA VAL A 207 -6.59 -7.29 16.07
C VAL A 207 -6.95 -5.82 16.14
N ALA A 208 -6.06 -4.92 15.70
CA ALA A 208 -6.33 -3.49 15.67
C ALA A 208 -7.56 -3.17 14.80
N GLY A 209 -7.71 -3.85 13.67
CA GLY A 209 -8.86 -3.69 12.79
C GLY A 209 -10.18 -4.12 13.43
N VAL A 210 -10.20 -5.28 14.09
CA VAL A 210 -11.38 -5.76 14.85
C VAL A 210 -11.76 -4.79 15.96
N LEU A 211 -10.77 -4.27 16.70
CA LEU A 211 -10.99 -3.26 17.74
C LEU A 211 -11.60 -1.98 17.17
N LEU A 212 -11.11 -1.48 16.04
CA LEU A 212 -11.65 -0.26 15.42
C LEU A 212 -13.08 -0.43 14.88
N VAL A 213 -13.41 -1.61 14.34
CA VAL A 213 -14.79 -1.93 13.89
C VAL A 213 -15.73 -2.03 15.09
N SER A 214 -15.29 -2.66 16.19
CA SER A 214 -16.12 -2.93 17.37
C SER A 214 -16.15 -1.80 18.41
N ALA A 215 -15.23 -0.83 18.34
CA ALA A 215 -15.04 0.21 19.36
C ALA A 215 -16.32 0.98 19.71
N LYS A 216 -17.13 1.36 18.72
CA LYS A 216 -18.40 2.07 18.97
C LYS A 216 -19.43 1.21 19.69
N GLN A 217 -19.56 -0.07 19.30
CA GLN A 217 -20.49 -1.00 19.94
C GLN A 217 -20.06 -1.28 21.37
N TRP A 218 -18.75 -1.44 21.60
CA TRP A 218 -18.18 -1.64 22.91
C TRP A 218 -18.39 -0.43 23.83
N LEU A 219 -18.11 0.79 23.36
CA LEU A 219 -18.36 2.03 24.11
C LEU A 219 -19.85 2.23 24.43
N ALA A 220 -20.75 1.91 23.49
CA ALA A 220 -22.19 1.99 23.72
C ALA A 220 -22.64 1.00 24.81
N TRP A 221 -22.12 -0.23 24.79
CA TRP A 221 -22.41 -1.26 25.79
C TRP A 221 -21.88 -0.88 27.19
N VAL A 222 -20.64 -0.37 27.29
CA VAL A 222 -20.06 0.08 28.57
C VAL A 222 -20.90 1.23 29.17
N ARG A 223 -21.30 2.20 28.35
CA ARG A 223 -22.16 3.31 28.80
C ARG A 223 -23.52 2.82 29.29
N ALA A 224 -24.16 1.91 28.56
CA ALA A 224 -25.44 1.33 28.96
C ALA A 224 -25.34 0.60 30.32
N LYS A 225 -24.26 -0.15 30.56
CA LYS A 225 -23.99 -0.77 31.87
C LYS A 225 -23.76 0.24 32.98
N SER A 226 -23.01 1.32 32.73
CA SER A 226 -22.73 2.34 33.76
C SER A 226 -24.00 3.05 34.26
N VAL A 227 -24.95 3.33 33.36
CA VAL A 227 -26.26 3.93 33.71
C VAL A 227 -27.13 2.96 34.49
N ALA A 228 -27.08 1.67 34.17
CA ALA A 228 -27.83 0.65 34.91
C ALA A 228 -27.35 0.50 36.36
N ILE A 229 -26.04 0.67 36.61
CA ILE A 229 -25.44 0.58 37.95
C ILE A 229 -25.74 1.85 38.77
N SER A 230 -25.80 3.04 38.16
CA SER A 230 -26.07 4.29 38.89
C SER A 230 -27.52 4.49 39.32
N ASN A 231 -28.45 3.69 38.77
CA ASN A 231 -29.89 3.75 39.06
C ASN A 231 -30.33 2.68 40.08
N GLN A 232 -29.39 1.93 40.66
CA GLN A 232 -29.58 1.00 41.77
C GLN A 232 -29.07 1.63 43.06
#